data_AF-A0A0G1QD06-F1
#
_entry.id   AF-A0A0G1QD06-F1
#
_cell.length_a   1.000
_cell.length_b   1.000
_cell.length_c   1.000
_cell.angle_alpha   90.00
_cell.angle_beta   90.00
_cell.angle_gamma   90.00
#
_symmetry.space_group_name_H-M   'P 1'
#
loop_
_entity.id
_entity.type
_entity.pdbx_description
1 polymer ?
#
loop_
_entity_poly.entity_id
_entity_poly.type
_entity_poly.pdbx_seq_one_letter_code
_entity_poly.pdbx_strand_id
1 'polypeptide(L)'
;MKRVLRAQSDFKNTTLRNQLTSLVLYEAIVTGRLNGKQLVSFADRFFHKVKSADLTAHKFAHSVLLDKNAVKKVFEEILPRYDASSTNYVRAINAAPRRGDNAKQLAVMLIKESKVESTKVAPAPKIAKEAATTKKEVK
;
A
#
# COMPACT_ATOMS: atom_id res chain seq x y z
N MET A 1 -12.74 19.94 3.20
CA MET A 1 -12.41 20.63 1.92
C MET A 1 -12.21 19.63 0.78
N LYS A 2 -12.87 19.85 -0.37
CA LYS A 2 -12.82 18.96 -1.55
C LYS A 2 -11.49 19.18 -2.30
N ARG A 3 -10.66 18.14 -2.42
CA ARG A 3 -9.34 18.21 -3.10
C ARG A 3 -9.54 18.14 -4.62
N VAL A 4 -9.75 19.26 -5.30
CA VAL A 4 -10.10 19.29 -6.74
C VAL A 4 -8.91 19.73 -7.60
N LEU A 5 -8.70 19.03 -8.73
CA LEU A 5 -7.84 19.49 -9.82
C LEU A 5 -8.73 20.27 -10.81
N ARG A 6 -8.33 21.48 -11.21
CA ARG A 6 -9.09 22.30 -12.17
C ARG A 6 -8.76 21.88 -13.61
N ALA A 7 -9.26 20.72 -14.01
CA ALA A 7 -9.18 20.20 -15.37
C ALA A 7 -10.49 19.48 -15.71
N GLN A 8 -10.74 19.25 -17.01
CA GLN A 8 -11.87 18.43 -17.47
C GLN A 8 -11.82 17.04 -16.84
N SER A 9 -13.00 16.44 -16.61
CA SER A 9 -13.15 15.16 -15.89
C SER A 9 -12.25 14.07 -16.45
N ASP A 10 -12.22 13.95 -17.77
CA ASP A 10 -11.63 12.81 -18.47
C ASP A 10 -10.11 12.95 -18.50
N PHE A 11 -9.60 14.14 -18.79
CA PHE A 11 -8.18 14.46 -18.69
C PHE A 11 -7.62 14.21 -17.28
N LYS A 12 -8.38 14.62 -16.25
CA LYS A 12 -8.01 14.38 -14.85
C LYS A 12 -7.94 12.87 -14.54
N ASN A 13 -8.93 12.10 -14.98
CA ASN A 13 -8.98 10.66 -14.78
C ASN A 13 -7.80 9.95 -15.48
N THR A 14 -7.52 10.31 -16.74
CA THR A 14 -6.36 9.81 -17.49
C THR A 14 -5.04 10.18 -16.80
N THR A 15 -4.88 11.42 -16.32
CA THR A 15 -3.69 11.85 -15.58
C THR A 15 -3.44 11.01 -14.33
N LEU A 16 -4.49 10.66 -13.57
CA LEU A 16 -4.38 9.80 -12.39
C LEU A 16 -4.04 8.35 -12.75
N ARG A 17 -4.55 7.80 -13.86
CA ARG A 17 -4.18 6.47 -14.37
C ARG A 17 -2.72 6.42 -14.83
N ASN A 18 -2.26 7.46 -15.54
CA ASN A 18 -0.86 7.60 -15.94
C ASN A 18 0.05 7.59 -14.70
N GLN A 19 -0.24 8.44 -13.71
CA GLN A 19 0.55 8.53 -12.48
C GLN A 19 0.52 7.24 -11.65
N LEU A 20 -0.61 6.54 -11.58
CA LEU A 20 -0.68 5.24 -10.91
C LEU A 20 0.17 4.18 -11.64
N THR A 21 0.11 4.15 -12.97
CA THR A 21 0.93 3.24 -13.80
C THR A 21 2.42 3.51 -13.58
N SER A 22 2.84 4.79 -13.57
CA SER A 22 4.21 5.17 -13.25
C SER A 22 4.62 4.82 -11.81
N LEU A 23 3.74 5.00 -10.82
CA LEU A 23 3.98 4.63 -9.43
C LEU A 23 4.17 3.12 -9.25
N VAL A 24 3.42 2.30 -9.99
CA VAL A 24 3.56 0.84 -9.98
C VAL A 24 4.89 0.40 -10.60
N LEU A 25 5.27 0.97 -11.76
CA LEU A 25 6.50 0.62 -12.46
C LEU A 25 7.75 0.99 -11.64
N TYR A 26 7.83 2.25 -11.20
CA TYR A 26 9.04 2.82 -10.58
C TYR A 26 9.02 2.80 -9.04
N GLU A 27 7.92 2.38 -8.41
CA GLU A 27 7.68 2.34 -6.96
C GLU A 27 7.70 3.69 -6.23
N ALA A 28 8.28 4.73 -6.84
CA ALA A 28 8.37 6.09 -6.33
C ALA A 28 8.25 7.11 -7.47
N ILE A 29 7.44 8.16 -7.27
CA ILE A 29 7.35 9.30 -8.19
C ILE A 29 7.30 10.63 -7.44
N VAL A 30 7.74 11.71 -8.07
CA VAL A 30 7.61 13.08 -7.54
C VAL A 30 6.63 13.87 -8.41
N THR A 31 5.55 14.37 -7.82
CA THR A 31 4.48 15.09 -8.53
C THR A 31 4.06 16.37 -7.80
N GLY A 32 3.19 17.18 -8.39
CA GLY A 32 2.63 18.36 -7.72
C GLY A 32 1.73 17.98 -6.55
N ARG A 33 1.74 18.76 -5.46
CA ARG A 33 1.09 18.41 -4.18
C ARG A 33 -0.42 18.15 -4.28
N LEU A 34 -1.12 18.77 -5.24
CA LEU A 34 -2.55 18.52 -5.48
C LEU A 34 -2.78 17.14 -6.14
N ASN A 35 -1.99 16.82 -7.18
CA ASN A 35 -2.00 15.51 -7.84
C ASN A 35 -1.65 14.40 -6.85
N GLY A 36 -0.51 14.53 -6.15
CA GLY A 36 -0.04 13.50 -5.22
C GLY A 36 -1.06 13.18 -4.10
N LYS A 37 -1.74 14.21 -3.56
CA LYS A 37 -2.80 14.01 -2.55
C LYS A 37 -4.08 13.34 -3.09
N GLN A 38 -4.32 13.38 -4.40
CA GLN A 38 -5.40 12.63 -5.05
C GLN A 38 -4.92 11.20 -5.38
N LEU A 39 -3.70 11.07 -5.89
CA LEU A 39 -3.06 9.81 -6.26
C LEU A 39 -2.98 8.85 -5.08
N VAL A 40 -2.52 9.27 -3.89
CA VAL A 40 -2.49 8.42 -2.68
C VAL A 40 -3.84 7.74 -2.44
N SER A 41 -4.91 8.54 -2.33
CA SER A 41 -6.26 8.05 -2.09
C SER A 41 -6.81 7.17 -3.23
N PHE A 42 -6.35 7.38 -4.46
CA PHE A 42 -6.72 6.55 -5.62
C PHE A 42 -5.96 5.23 -5.64
N ALA A 43 -4.66 5.25 -5.35
CA ALA A 43 -3.77 4.11 -5.30
C ALA A 43 -4.10 3.17 -4.14
N ASP A 44 -4.34 3.68 -2.93
CA ASP A 44 -4.76 2.82 -1.80
C ASP A 44 -6.07 2.09 -2.11
N ARG A 45 -7.08 2.79 -2.69
CA ARG A 45 -8.32 2.15 -3.16
C ARG A 45 -8.11 1.16 -4.29
N PHE A 46 -7.11 1.37 -5.14
CA PHE A 46 -6.75 0.43 -6.20
C PHE A 46 -6.17 -0.85 -5.61
N PHE A 47 -5.15 -0.75 -4.75
CA PHE A 47 -4.52 -1.91 -4.11
C PHE A 47 -5.51 -2.74 -3.28
N HIS A 48 -6.38 -2.09 -2.48
CA HIS A 48 -7.45 -2.79 -1.76
C HIS A 48 -8.39 -3.59 -2.70
N LYS A 49 -8.67 -3.10 -3.91
CA LYS A 49 -9.54 -3.80 -4.88
C LYS A 49 -8.86 -4.95 -5.60
N VAL A 50 -7.54 -4.88 -5.83
CA VAL A 50 -6.81 -5.95 -6.52
C VAL A 50 -6.24 -7.01 -5.58
N LYS A 51 -6.31 -6.77 -4.25
CA LYS A 51 -5.77 -7.63 -3.20
C LYS A 51 -6.18 -9.11 -3.30
N SER A 52 -7.40 -9.41 -3.74
CA SER A 52 -7.89 -10.79 -3.85
C SER A 52 -7.21 -11.63 -4.94
N ALA A 53 -6.49 -11.01 -5.89
CA ALA A 53 -5.83 -11.68 -7.03
C ALA A 53 -6.73 -12.52 -7.96
N ASP A 54 -8.06 -12.42 -7.85
CA ASP A 54 -9.01 -13.10 -8.74
C ASP A 54 -8.96 -12.62 -10.20
N LEU A 55 -9.54 -13.40 -11.12
CA LEU A 55 -9.75 -12.99 -12.51
C LEU A 55 -10.48 -11.63 -12.62
N THR A 56 -11.42 -11.34 -11.72
CA THR A 56 -12.13 -10.05 -11.65
C THR A 56 -11.20 -8.92 -11.22
N ALA A 57 -10.27 -9.17 -10.29
CA ALA A 57 -9.23 -8.22 -9.89
C ALA A 57 -8.25 -7.94 -11.04
N HIS A 58 -7.83 -8.98 -11.80
CA HIS A 58 -7.02 -8.82 -13.01
C HIS A 58 -7.73 -7.97 -14.08
N LYS A 59 -9.01 -8.26 -14.38
CA LYS A 59 -9.82 -7.46 -15.33
C LYS A 59 -9.94 -6.00 -14.87
N PHE A 60 -10.19 -5.76 -13.59
CA PHE A 60 -10.21 -4.42 -13.01
C PHE A 60 -8.85 -3.72 -13.15
N ALA A 61 -7.73 -4.40 -12.85
CA ALA A 61 -6.38 -3.87 -13.02
C ALA A 61 -6.12 -3.42 -14.46
N HIS A 62 -6.45 -4.26 -15.46
CA HIS A 62 -6.33 -3.94 -16.89
C HIS A 62 -7.22 -2.77 -17.34
N SER A 63 -8.34 -2.49 -16.66
CA SER A 63 -9.19 -1.33 -16.98
C SER A 63 -8.64 0.02 -16.47
N VAL A 64 -7.70 -0.03 -15.51
CA VAL A 64 -7.17 1.14 -14.79
C VAL A 64 -5.73 1.44 -15.18
N LEU A 65 -4.88 0.42 -15.21
CA LEU A 65 -3.48 0.50 -15.62
C LEU A 65 -3.35 0.44 -17.14
N LEU A 66 -2.49 1.28 -17.70
CA LEU A 66 -2.34 1.41 -19.16
C LEU A 66 -1.27 0.49 -19.76
N ASP A 67 -0.42 -0.10 -18.92
CA ASP A 67 0.66 -1.00 -19.32
C ASP A 67 0.45 -2.42 -18.74
N LYS A 68 0.67 -3.44 -19.58
CA LYS A 68 0.63 -4.85 -19.21
C LYS A 68 1.74 -5.20 -18.21
N ASN A 69 2.92 -4.58 -18.31
CA ASN A 69 4.03 -4.85 -17.40
C ASN A 69 3.74 -4.32 -15.99
N ALA A 70 3.09 -3.16 -15.89
CA ALA A 70 2.58 -2.65 -14.61
C ALA A 70 1.58 -3.62 -13.97
N VAL A 71 0.65 -4.21 -14.74
CA VAL A 71 -0.29 -5.20 -14.22
C VAL A 71 0.44 -6.44 -13.70
N LYS A 72 1.38 -7.02 -14.46
CA LYS A 72 2.19 -8.15 -14.01
C LYS A 72 2.90 -7.86 -12.69
N LYS A 73 3.62 -6.74 -12.63
CA LYS A 73 4.35 -6.29 -11.43
C LYS A 73 3.45 -6.14 -10.20
N VAL A 74 2.19 -5.71 -10.36
CA VAL A 74 1.24 -5.66 -9.23
C VAL A 74 1.03 -7.05 -8.61
N PHE A 75 0.76 -8.07 -9.41
CA PHE A 75 0.41 -9.40 -8.90
C PHE A 75 1.63 -10.27 -8.57
N GLU A 76 2.71 -10.17 -9.35
CA GLU A 76 3.93 -10.98 -9.19
C GLU A 76 4.87 -10.42 -8.10
N GLU A 77 5.03 -9.10 -8.02
CA GLU A 77 5.99 -8.48 -7.10
C GLU A 77 5.35 -7.73 -5.93
N ILE A 78 4.31 -6.93 -6.17
CA ILE A 78 3.85 -5.92 -5.21
C ILE A 78 2.89 -6.52 -4.18
N LEU A 79 1.83 -7.23 -4.61
CA LEU A 79 0.85 -7.84 -3.69
C LEU A 79 1.49 -8.85 -2.71
N PRO A 80 2.42 -9.74 -3.12
CA PRO A 80 3.07 -10.65 -2.19
C PRO A 80 3.97 -9.99 -1.13
N ARG A 81 4.29 -8.70 -1.26
CA ARG A 81 5.05 -7.93 -0.24
C ARG A 81 4.18 -7.43 0.91
N TYR A 82 2.85 -7.39 0.76
CA TYR A 82 1.94 -6.82 1.74
C TYR A 82 1.07 -7.87 2.41
N ASP A 83 0.98 -7.83 3.73
CA ASP A 83 0.12 -8.77 4.49
C ASP A 83 -1.39 -8.54 4.23
N ALA A 84 -2.21 -9.55 4.52
CA ALA A 84 -3.67 -9.47 4.56
C ALA A 84 -4.20 -8.27 5.39
N SER A 85 -3.47 -7.85 6.43
CA SER A 85 -3.86 -6.78 7.36
C SER A 85 -3.34 -5.37 7.00
N SER A 86 -2.63 -5.21 5.88
CA SER A 86 -2.05 -3.92 5.47
C SER A 86 -3.12 -2.82 5.21
N THR A 87 -3.09 -1.76 6.03
CA THR A 87 -4.06 -0.64 5.99
C THR A 87 -3.73 0.43 4.93
N ASN A 88 -2.45 0.65 4.64
CA ASN A 88 -1.99 1.66 3.68
C ASN A 88 -0.88 1.06 2.81
N TYR A 89 -0.92 1.29 1.50
CA TYR A 89 0.10 0.81 0.56
C TYR A 89 1.04 1.93 0.14
N VAL A 90 0.55 3.18 0.20
CA VAL A 90 1.26 4.36 -0.30
C VAL A 90 1.62 5.33 0.82
N ARG A 91 2.89 5.74 0.86
CA ARG A 91 3.38 6.86 1.68
C ARG A 91 3.55 8.11 0.80
N ALA A 92 3.28 9.28 1.38
CA ALA A 92 3.58 10.56 0.76
C ALA A 92 4.46 11.44 1.66
N ILE A 93 5.47 12.07 1.07
CA ILE A 93 6.45 12.93 1.73
C ILE A 93 6.46 14.28 1.00
N ASN A 94 6.50 15.39 1.73
CA ASN A 94 6.66 16.71 1.08
C ASN A 94 8.07 16.79 0.49
N ALA A 95 8.15 17.01 -0.82
CA ALA A 95 9.42 17.29 -1.49
C ALA A 95 9.72 18.79 -1.46
N ALA A 96 10.96 19.18 -1.77
CA ALA A 96 11.32 20.57 -1.99
C ALA A 96 10.41 21.21 -3.06
N PRO A 97 10.11 22.53 -2.97
CA PRO A 97 9.39 23.22 -4.03
C PRO A 97 10.22 23.22 -5.31
N ARG A 98 9.53 23.18 -6.46
CA ARG A 98 10.19 23.21 -7.77
C ARG A 98 10.85 24.58 -8.00
N ARG A 99 12.06 24.57 -8.56
CA ARG A 99 12.79 25.78 -8.96
C ARG A 99 12.07 26.46 -10.14
N GLY A 100 11.90 27.79 -10.05
CA GLY A 100 11.22 28.61 -11.07
C GLY A 100 9.79 28.99 -10.66
N ASP A 101 8.87 28.03 -10.62
CA ASP A 101 7.45 28.26 -10.31
C ASP A 101 7.12 28.19 -8.80
N ASN A 102 8.08 27.81 -7.95
CA ASN A 102 7.91 27.54 -6.52
C ASN A 102 6.75 26.55 -6.23
N ALA A 103 6.44 25.68 -7.19
CA ALA A 103 5.32 24.75 -7.07
C ALA A 103 5.63 23.69 -6.00
N LYS A 104 4.76 23.59 -4.99
CA LYS A 104 4.89 22.60 -3.91
C LYS A 104 4.79 21.18 -4.48
N GLN A 105 5.86 20.40 -4.37
CA GLN A 105 5.90 19.01 -4.81
C GLN A 105 5.62 18.03 -3.66
N LEU A 106 5.33 16.78 -4.02
CA LEU A 106 5.08 15.66 -3.12
C LEU A 106 5.70 14.41 -3.74
N ALA A 107 6.61 13.77 -3.01
CA ALA A 107 7.08 12.44 -3.35
C ALA A 107 6.02 11.43 -2.87
N VAL A 108 5.65 10.50 -3.74
CA VAL A 108 4.67 9.44 -3.47
C VAL A 108 5.36 8.11 -3.74
N MET A 109 5.34 7.21 -2.76
CA MET A 109 6.13 5.98 -2.76
C MET A 109 5.28 4.81 -2.26
N LEU A 110 5.51 3.62 -2.82
CA LEU A 110 5.05 2.37 -2.22
C LEU A 110 5.82 2.09 -0.93
N ILE A 111 5.11 1.64 0.10
CA ILE A 111 5.74 1.24 1.38
C ILE A 111 6.47 -0.07 1.15
N LYS A 112 7.78 -0.11 1.37
CA LYS A 112 8.54 -1.36 1.38
C LYS A 112 8.45 -1.97 2.77
N GLU A 113 7.53 -2.91 2.95
CA GLU A 113 7.55 -3.79 4.12
C GLU A 113 8.76 -4.70 3.98
N SER A 114 9.85 -4.36 4.65
CA SER A 114 10.89 -5.34 4.94
C SER A 114 10.25 -6.43 5.77
N LYS A 115 10.30 -7.69 5.30
CA LYS A 115 10.03 -8.84 6.17
C LYS A 115 10.96 -8.73 7.38
N VAL A 116 10.42 -8.27 8.50
CA VAL A 116 10.95 -8.67 9.80
C VAL A 116 10.61 -10.14 9.87
N GLU A 117 11.62 -10.97 9.68
CA GLU A 117 11.45 -12.42 9.83
C GLU A 117 10.87 -12.67 11.21
N SER A 118 9.66 -13.22 11.24
CA SER A 118 9.04 -13.67 12.47
C SER A 118 9.82 -14.89 12.95
N THR A 119 10.88 -14.64 13.71
CA THR A 119 11.46 -15.62 14.62
C THR A 119 10.30 -16.21 15.40
N LYS A 120 10.09 -17.52 15.21
CA LYS A 120 9.04 -18.28 15.87
C LYS A 120 9.35 -18.31 17.37
N VAL A 121 8.93 -17.28 18.09
CA VAL A 121 8.77 -17.37 19.54
C VAL A 121 7.69 -18.42 19.75
N ALA A 122 8.12 -19.61 20.14
CA ALA A 122 7.23 -20.73 20.40
C ALA A 122 6.15 -20.29 21.41
N PRO A 123 4.88 -20.70 21.22
CA PRO A 123 3.83 -20.33 22.17
C PRO A 123 4.19 -20.88 23.55
N ALA A 124 4.39 -19.98 24.52
CA ALA A 124 4.66 -20.35 25.89
C ALA A 124 3.55 -21.30 26.40
N PRO A 125 3.90 -22.42 27.06
CA PRO A 125 2.93 -23.45 27.40
C PRO A 125 1.89 -22.93 28.39
N LYS A 126 0.65 -23.41 28.19
CA LYS A 126 -0.54 -23.04 28.96
C LYS A 126 -0.35 -23.37 30.45
N ILE A 127 -0.32 -22.36 31.31
CA ILE A 127 -0.47 -22.57 32.75
C ILE A 127 -1.95 -22.82 33.04
N ALA A 128 -2.32 -24.09 33.16
CA ALA A 128 -3.67 -24.51 33.55
C ALA A 128 -3.62 -25.67 34.55
N LYS A 129 -3.70 -25.31 35.84
CA LYS A 129 -4.32 -26.06 36.95
C LYS A 129 -3.84 -27.49 37.23
N GLU A 130 -2.90 -27.61 38.17
CA GLU A 130 -2.76 -28.73 39.11
C GLU A 130 -1.90 -28.25 40.29
N ALA A 131 -2.19 -28.47 41.58
CA ALA A 131 -3.45 -28.77 42.28
C ALA A 131 -3.38 -28.16 43.70
N ALA A 132 -4.52 -27.92 44.34
CA ALA A 132 -4.55 -27.51 45.74
C ALA A 132 -4.52 -28.73 46.68
N THR A 133 -3.65 -28.69 47.69
CA THR A 133 -3.82 -29.28 49.05
C THR A 133 -4.25 -30.75 49.19
N THR A 134 -3.36 -31.63 49.68
CA THR A 134 -3.32 -32.10 51.10
C THR A 134 -2.45 -33.34 51.33
N LYS A 135 -1.69 -33.36 52.46
CA LYS A 135 -1.10 -34.56 53.16
C LYS A 135 0.01 -35.30 52.35
N LYS A 136 1.14 -35.82 52.85
CA LYS A 136 1.81 -36.12 54.15
C LYS A 136 3.31 -36.42 53.79
N GLU A 137 4.37 -36.46 54.63
CA GLU A 137 4.64 -36.24 56.07
C GLU A 137 6.17 -36.10 56.33
N VAL A 138 6.56 -35.57 57.51
CA VAL A 138 7.78 -35.88 58.33
C VAL A 138 9.17 -35.89 57.66
N LYS A 139 10.04 -34.94 58.04
CA LYS A 139 11.02 -35.14 59.13
C LYS A 139 11.49 -33.80 59.72
#